data_AF-A0A935BN69-F1
#
_entry.id   AF-A0A935BN69-F1
#
_cell.length_a   1.000
_cell.length_b   1.000
_cell.length_c   1.000
_cell.angle_alpha   90.00
_cell.angle_beta   90.00
_cell.angle_gamma   90.00
#
_symmetry.space_group_name_H-M   'P 1'
#
loop_
_entity.id
_entity.type
_entity.pdbx_description
1 polymer ?
#
loop_
_entity_poly.entity_id
_entity_poly.type
_entity_poly.pdbx_seq_one_letter_code
_entity_poly.pdbx_strand_id
1 'polypeptide(L)'
;MKALEHNLQACPADEISAYIDAELTPARELELEAHFAVCRPCAEELNLQKQFLCGLDSSLKHDDEIELPVDFARHIVANAESTVAGLRRPRERYNALFICAAMLLFGLFALGADAGRVFNGVVVGVEQMGAVGAFFAKVVYSIFLGFAIIIRAVAAQVQVGDGYFLFLPAFVGVAFVLFVSRKVLGTGRA
;
A
#
# COMPACT_ATOMS: atom_id res chain seq x y z
N MET A 1 -11.35 67.19 -14.28
CA MET A 1 -10.32 66.21 -14.68
C MET A 1 -9.59 65.68 -13.44
N LYS A 2 -10.29 64.96 -12.56
CA LYS A 2 -9.78 64.35 -11.31
C LYS A 2 -10.47 63.01 -11.04
N ALA A 3 -10.59 62.17 -12.07
CA ALA A 3 -11.34 60.92 -12.01
C ALA A 3 -10.63 59.77 -12.73
N LEU A 4 -9.30 59.71 -12.63
CA LEU A 4 -8.49 58.65 -13.25
C LEU A 4 -7.44 58.05 -12.28
N GLU A 5 -7.49 58.40 -11.00
CA GLU A 5 -6.47 57.98 -10.01
C GLU A 5 -6.95 56.91 -9.02
N HIS A 6 -8.14 56.31 -9.20
CA HIS A 6 -8.68 55.30 -8.26
C HIS A 6 -8.65 53.84 -8.77
N ASN A 7 -8.00 53.55 -9.91
CA ASN A 7 -7.93 52.19 -10.48
C ASN A 7 -6.51 51.58 -10.45
N LEU A 8 -5.69 51.95 -9.46
CA LEU A 8 -4.52 51.16 -9.04
C LEU A 8 -4.93 50.11 -8.00
N GLN A 9 -6.03 49.40 -8.24
CA GLN A 9 -6.19 48.06 -7.69
C GLN A 9 -5.08 47.25 -8.38
N ALA A 10 -3.95 47.06 -7.71
CA ALA A 10 -2.72 46.53 -8.29
C ALA A 10 -3.03 45.32 -9.17
N CYS A 11 -2.72 45.42 -10.47
CA CYS A 11 -2.95 44.35 -11.43
C CYS A 11 -2.16 43.11 -10.98
N PRO A 12 -2.82 41.99 -10.65
CA PRO A 12 -2.15 40.82 -10.12
C PRO A 12 -1.57 39.98 -11.26
N ALA A 13 -0.51 40.48 -11.91
CA ALA A 13 0.09 39.83 -13.08
C ALA A 13 0.52 38.38 -12.79
N ASP A 14 1.05 38.13 -11.59
CA ASP A 14 1.51 36.79 -11.16
C ASP A 14 0.36 35.80 -10.95
N GLU A 15 -0.88 36.28 -10.76
CA GLU A 15 -2.05 35.41 -10.54
C GLU A 15 -2.74 35.01 -11.86
N ILE A 16 -2.40 35.67 -12.98
CA ILE A 16 -2.97 35.34 -14.29
C ILE A 16 -2.52 33.95 -14.73
N SER A 17 -1.26 33.58 -14.50
CA SER A 17 -0.76 32.23 -14.77
C SER A 17 -1.40 31.19 -13.83
N ALA A 18 -1.51 31.51 -12.55
CA ALA A 18 -2.17 30.62 -11.58
C ALA A 18 -3.65 30.36 -11.91
N TYR A 19 -4.34 31.35 -12.48
CA TYR A 19 -5.70 31.19 -13.01
C TYR A 19 -5.75 30.24 -14.21
N ILE A 20 -4.77 30.33 -15.12
CA ILE A 20 -4.68 29.45 -16.30
C ILE A 20 -4.39 28.00 -15.90
N ASP A 21 -3.55 27.79 -14.88
CA ASP A 21 -3.16 26.47 -14.38
C ASP A 21 -4.20 25.86 -13.39
N ALA A 22 -5.30 26.59 -13.11
CA ALA A 22 -6.34 26.21 -12.15
C ALA A 22 -5.82 25.96 -10.71
N GLU A 23 -4.82 26.73 -10.29
CA GLU A 23 -4.21 26.65 -8.95
C GLU A 23 -4.86 27.62 -7.94
N LEU A 24 -5.79 28.46 -8.39
CA LEU A 24 -6.48 29.42 -7.55
C LEU A 24 -7.65 28.79 -6.78
N THR A 25 -7.97 29.39 -5.64
CA THR A 25 -9.22 29.04 -4.92
C THR A 25 -10.44 29.58 -5.68
N PRO A 26 -11.63 28.93 -5.60
CA PRO A 26 -12.82 29.36 -6.34
C PRO A 26 -13.26 30.81 -6.05
N ALA A 27 -13.04 31.28 -4.82
CA ALA A 27 -13.33 32.66 -4.44
C ALA A 27 -12.41 33.65 -5.17
N ARG A 28 -11.12 33.31 -5.30
CA ARG A 28 -10.13 34.16 -5.97
C ARG A 28 -10.28 34.16 -7.49
N GLU A 29 -10.67 33.03 -8.07
CA GLU A 29 -11.01 32.95 -9.50
C GLU A 29 -12.13 33.93 -9.86
N LEU A 30 -13.21 33.95 -9.08
CA LEU A 30 -14.35 34.84 -9.32
C LEU A 30 -13.95 36.33 -9.21
N GLU A 31 -13.10 36.67 -8.24
CA GLU A 31 -12.53 38.02 -8.11
C GLU A 31 -11.67 38.41 -9.32
N LEU A 32 -10.87 37.48 -9.84
CA LEU A 32 -10.02 37.70 -11.02
C LEU A 32 -10.86 37.84 -12.30
N GLU A 33 -11.91 37.04 -12.46
CA GLU A 33 -12.87 37.14 -13.57
C GLU A 33 -13.58 38.50 -13.57
N ALA A 34 -14.03 38.95 -12.40
CA ALA A 34 -14.59 40.29 -12.25
C ALA A 34 -13.55 41.37 -12.59
N HIS A 35 -12.27 41.17 -12.25
CA HIS A 35 -11.19 42.08 -12.61
C HIS A 35 -10.95 42.10 -14.13
N PHE A 36 -10.90 40.96 -14.81
CA PHE A 36 -10.73 40.88 -16.27
C PHE A 36 -11.85 41.58 -17.05
N ALA A 37 -13.08 41.59 -16.51
CA ALA A 37 -14.21 42.28 -17.12
C ALA A 37 -14.04 43.81 -17.18
N VAL A 38 -13.21 44.38 -16.30
CA VAL A 38 -13.04 45.84 -16.16
C VAL A 38 -11.63 46.29 -16.55
N CYS A 39 -10.61 45.45 -16.33
CA CYS A 39 -9.21 45.74 -16.55
C CYS A 39 -8.72 45.21 -17.90
N ARG A 40 -8.76 46.08 -18.92
CA ARG A 40 -8.27 45.77 -20.26
C ARG A 40 -6.83 45.22 -20.33
N PRO A 41 -5.82 45.75 -19.63
CA PRO A 41 -4.46 45.22 -19.75
C PRO A 41 -4.35 43.79 -19.21
N CYS A 42 -5.02 43.46 -18.11
CA CYS A 42 -5.05 42.08 -17.59
C CYS A 42 -5.80 41.12 -18.51
N ALA A 43 -6.87 41.58 -19.17
CA ALA A 43 -7.57 40.77 -20.17
C ALA A 43 -6.73 40.51 -21.43
N GLU A 44 -5.94 41.50 -21.87
CA GLU A 44 -5.00 41.34 -22.98
C GLU A 44 -3.89 40.35 -22.62
N GLU A 45 -3.31 40.45 -21.42
CA GLU A 45 -2.30 39.51 -20.92
C GLU A 45 -2.83 38.07 -20.83
N LEU A 46 -4.02 37.87 -20.27
CA LEU A 46 -4.69 36.57 -20.21
C LEU A 46 -4.87 35.95 -21.61
N ASN A 47 -5.26 36.76 -22.60
CA ASN A 47 -5.44 36.28 -23.97
C ASN A 47 -4.11 35.94 -24.64
N LEU A 48 -3.04 36.70 -24.39
CA LEU A 48 -1.70 36.39 -24.89
C LEU A 48 -1.20 35.06 -24.35
N GLN A 49 -1.34 34.82 -23.05
CA GLN A 49 -0.94 33.54 -22.43
C GLN A 49 -1.78 32.37 -22.96
N LYS A 50 -3.10 32.54 -23.13
CA LYS A 50 -3.96 31.53 -23.77
C LYS A 50 -3.54 31.23 -25.21
N GLN A 51 -3.27 32.25 -26.01
CA GLN A 51 -2.80 32.07 -27.39
C GLN A 51 -1.46 31.35 -27.45
N PHE A 52 -0.54 31.66 -26.53
CA PHE A 52 0.73 30.96 -26.41
C PHE A 52 0.53 29.47 -26.10
N LEU A 53 -0.34 29.13 -25.14
CA LEU A 53 -0.66 27.73 -24.82
C LEU A 53 -1.33 26.99 -25.98
N CYS A 54 -2.26 27.64 -26.70
CA CYS A 54 -2.85 27.05 -27.92
C CYS A 54 -1.79 26.84 -29.01
N GLY A 55 -0.84 27.77 -29.14
CA GLY A 55 0.31 27.64 -30.03
C GLY A 55 1.18 26.43 -29.66
N LEU A 56 1.53 26.28 -28.38
CA LEU A 56 2.27 25.12 -27.86
C LEU A 56 1.52 23.82 -28.11
N ASP A 57 0.23 23.75 -27.79
CA ASP A 57 -0.60 22.55 -28.02
C ASP A 57 -0.60 22.17 -29.52
N SER A 58 -0.74 23.14 -30.43
CA SER A 58 -0.67 22.87 -31.87
C SER A 58 0.71 22.41 -32.36
N SER A 59 1.78 22.96 -31.78
CA SER A 59 3.15 22.56 -32.11
C SER A 59 3.49 21.17 -31.58
N LEU A 60 3.05 20.86 -30.35
CA LEU A 60 3.26 19.56 -29.70
C LEU A 60 2.43 18.46 -30.36
N LYS A 61 1.24 18.76 -30.88
CA LYS A 61 0.45 17.81 -31.67
C LYS A 61 1.11 17.39 -32.99
N HIS A 62 2.12 18.12 -33.46
CA HIS A 62 2.86 17.77 -34.67
C HIS A 62 4.04 16.83 -34.39
N ASP A 63 4.51 16.77 -33.14
CA ASP A 63 5.49 15.78 -32.69
C ASP A 63 4.73 14.52 -32.27
N ASP A 64 4.80 13.50 -33.13
CA ASP A 64 4.33 12.11 -32.97
C ASP A 64 3.28 11.90 -31.87
N GLU A 65 2.05 11.63 -32.27
CA GLU A 65 1.03 11.01 -31.43
C GLU A 65 1.63 9.70 -30.88
N ILE A 66 2.29 9.79 -29.71
CA ILE A 66 3.00 8.66 -29.10
C ILE A 66 1.94 7.61 -28.87
N GLU A 67 1.94 6.57 -29.72
CA GLU A 67 1.03 5.45 -29.60
C GLU A 67 1.24 4.85 -28.22
N LEU A 68 0.33 5.16 -27.29
CA LEU A 68 0.37 4.58 -25.96
C LEU A 68 0.27 3.06 -26.13
N PRO A 69 1.21 2.28 -25.58
CA PRO A 69 1.07 0.84 -25.56
C PRO A 69 -0.29 0.47 -24.96
N VAL A 70 -0.99 -0.47 -25.58
CA VAL A 70 -2.32 -0.93 -25.13
C VAL A 70 -2.36 -1.33 -23.65
N ASP A 71 -1.22 -1.74 -23.10
CA ASP A 71 -1.06 -2.12 -21.69
C ASP A 71 -0.53 -1.00 -20.78
N PHE A 72 -0.29 0.22 -21.26
CA PHE A 72 0.32 1.30 -20.46
C PHE A 72 -0.54 1.68 -19.26
N ALA A 73 -1.84 1.90 -19.48
CA ALA A 73 -2.78 2.18 -18.40
C ALA A 73 -2.84 1.02 -17.40
N ARG A 74 -2.87 -0.22 -17.89
CA ARG A 74 -2.86 -1.42 -17.04
C ARG A 74 -1.56 -1.53 -16.23
N HIS A 75 -0.42 -1.22 -16.83
CA HIS A 75 0.88 -1.28 -16.17
C HIS A 75 1.02 -0.18 -15.12
N ILE A 76 0.57 1.04 -15.40
CA ILE A 76 0.57 2.14 -14.43
C ILE A 76 -0.39 1.85 -13.29
N VAL A 77 -1.60 1.38 -13.56
CA VAL A 77 -2.56 1.03 -12.50
C VAL A 77 -2.01 -0.10 -11.64
N ALA A 78 -1.52 -1.18 -12.24
CA ALA A 78 -0.94 -2.30 -11.49
C ALA A 78 0.31 -1.87 -10.70
N ASN A 79 1.14 -0.98 -11.25
CA ASN A 79 2.32 -0.47 -10.56
C ASN A 79 1.94 0.51 -9.44
N ALA A 80 0.95 1.37 -9.65
CA ALA A 80 0.41 2.25 -8.63
C ALA A 80 -0.20 1.43 -7.49
N GLU A 81 -1.07 0.46 -7.79
CA GLU A 81 -1.72 -0.46 -6.83
C GLU A 81 -0.71 -1.34 -6.07
N SER A 82 0.32 -1.84 -6.75
CA SER A 82 1.36 -2.64 -6.09
C SER A 82 2.37 -1.78 -5.31
N THR A 83 2.55 -0.52 -5.71
CA THR A 83 3.45 0.44 -5.05
C THR A 83 2.77 1.22 -3.91
N VAL A 84 1.46 1.04 -3.67
CA VAL A 84 0.79 1.52 -2.44
C VAL A 84 1.25 0.77 -1.18
N ALA A 85 2.19 -0.17 -1.29
CA ALA A 85 3.03 -0.63 -0.19
C ALA A 85 4.00 0.47 0.36
N GLY A 86 3.63 1.75 0.23
CA GLY A 86 4.30 2.96 0.71
C GLY A 86 4.32 3.12 2.25
N LEU A 87 4.37 2.00 2.98
CA LEU A 87 4.87 1.94 4.37
C LEU A 87 6.19 1.15 4.39
N ARG A 88 6.99 1.32 3.33
CA ARG A 88 8.19 0.51 3.09
C ARG A 88 9.37 0.98 3.94
N ARG A 89 9.36 2.21 4.45
CA ARG A 89 10.39 2.64 5.40
C ARG A 89 10.05 2.09 6.78
N PRO A 90 10.99 1.39 7.45
CA PRO A 90 10.75 0.86 8.79
C PRO A 90 10.32 1.96 9.77
N ARG A 91 10.83 3.18 9.57
CA ARG A 91 10.47 4.37 10.37
C ARG A 91 9.00 4.80 10.22
N GLU A 92 8.40 4.65 9.03
CA GLU A 92 6.98 4.97 8.80
C GLU A 92 6.06 3.93 9.45
N ARG A 93 6.48 2.66 9.48
CA ARG A 93 5.76 1.61 10.21
C ARG A 93 5.69 1.90 11.71
N TYR A 94 6.78 2.36 12.31
CA TYR A 94 6.79 2.77 13.71
C TYR A 94 5.88 3.97 13.96
N ASN A 95 5.87 4.96 13.06
CA ASN A 95 4.97 6.11 13.19
C ASN A 95 3.50 5.71 13.09
N ALA A 96 3.14 4.86 12.11
CA ALA A 96 1.78 4.36 11.97
C ALA A 96 1.35 3.53 13.20
N LEU A 97 2.23 2.65 13.68
CA LEU A 97 1.97 1.86 14.89
C LEU A 97 1.81 2.75 16.13
N PHE A 98 2.61 3.81 16.24
CA PHE A 98 2.48 4.79 17.32
C PHE A 98 1.14 5.53 17.27
N ILE A 99 0.69 5.99 16.09
CA ILE A 99 -0.61 6.63 15.91
C ILE A 99 -1.75 5.66 16.24
N CYS A 100 -1.70 4.43 15.73
CA CYS A 100 -2.69 3.40 16.05
C CYS A 100 -2.73 3.08 17.55
N ALA A 101 -1.58 2.95 18.20
CA ALA A 101 -1.48 2.70 19.64
C ALA A 101 -2.03 3.89 20.45
N ALA A 102 -1.75 5.12 20.03
CA ALA A 102 -2.27 6.33 20.66
C ALA A 102 -3.80 6.43 20.51
N MET A 103 -4.35 6.17 19.32
CA MET A 103 -5.79 6.14 19.09
C MET A 103 -6.47 5.02 19.90
N LEU A 104 -5.85 3.85 19.99
CA LEU A 104 -6.36 2.74 20.79
C LEU A 104 -6.37 3.12 22.27
N LEU A 105 -5.28 3.69 22.79
CA LEU A 105 -5.18 4.14 24.18
C LEU A 105 -6.20 5.24 24.49
N PHE A 106 -6.38 6.18 23.57
CA PHE A 106 -7.42 7.21 23.68
C PHE A 106 -8.82 6.60 23.69
N GLY A 107 -9.09 5.63 22.82
CA GLY A 107 -10.34 4.87 22.81
C GLY A 107 -10.57 4.18 24.16
N LEU A 108 -9.57 3.49 24.69
CA LEU A 108 -9.65 2.83 26.00
C LEU A 108 -9.94 3.82 27.13
N PHE A 109 -9.30 4.98 27.11
CA PHE A 109 -9.57 6.05 28.07
C PHE A 109 -10.99 6.59 27.94
N ALA A 110 -11.48 6.80 26.72
CA ALA A 110 -12.83 7.26 26.44
C ALA A 110 -13.91 6.24 26.84
N LEU A 111 -13.61 4.93 26.77
CA LEU A 111 -14.51 3.87 27.24
C LEU A 111 -14.60 3.78 28.78
N GLY A 112 -13.68 4.41 29.52
CA GLY A 112 -13.78 4.59 30.98
C GLY A 112 -14.02 3.29 31.76
N ALA A 113 -15.00 3.31 32.67
CA ALA A 113 -15.32 2.19 33.56
C ALA A 113 -16.03 1.01 32.85
N ASP A 114 -16.56 1.20 31.64
CA ASP A 114 -17.22 0.16 30.85
C ASP A 114 -16.24 -0.67 29.99
N ALA A 115 -14.95 -0.31 29.97
CA ALA A 115 -13.93 -1.01 29.19
C ALA A 115 -13.83 -2.51 29.54
N GLY A 116 -14.11 -2.89 30.79
CA GLY A 116 -14.04 -4.28 31.25
C GLY A 116 -14.95 -5.25 30.48
N ARG A 117 -16.08 -4.78 29.94
CA ARG A 117 -17.00 -5.63 29.18
C ARG A 117 -16.46 -5.96 27.78
N VAL A 118 -15.78 -5.00 27.15
CA VAL A 118 -15.16 -5.17 25.82
C VAL A 118 -13.89 -6.02 25.91
N PHE A 119 -13.08 -5.82 26.96
CA PHE A 119 -11.89 -6.63 27.18
C PHE A 119 -12.20 -8.10 27.45
N ASN A 120 -13.29 -8.42 28.16
CA ASN A 120 -13.69 -9.81 28.36
C ASN A 120 -13.98 -10.53 27.04
N GLY A 121 -14.60 -9.86 26.07
CA GLY A 121 -14.83 -10.45 24.73
C GLY A 121 -13.52 -10.75 23.99
N VAL A 122 -12.54 -9.85 24.09
CA VAL A 122 -11.21 -10.03 23.48
C VAL A 122 -10.43 -11.15 24.16
N VAL A 123 -10.44 -11.20 25.50
CA VAL A 123 -9.76 -12.25 26.27
C VAL A 123 -10.30 -13.62 25.92
N VAL A 124 -11.63 -13.78 25.84
CA VAL A 124 -12.26 -15.04 25.42
C VAL A 124 -11.87 -15.42 23.99
N GLY A 125 -11.81 -14.45 23.07
CA GLY A 125 -11.35 -14.71 21.71
C GLY A 125 -9.89 -15.16 21.64
N VAL A 126 -9.01 -14.53 22.42
CA VAL A 126 -7.59 -14.91 22.52
C VAL A 126 -7.42 -16.29 23.15
N GLU A 127 -8.20 -16.61 24.19
CA GLU A 127 -8.20 -17.94 24.80
C GLU A 127 -8.64 -19.02 23.81
N GLN A 128 -9.68 -18.76 23.01
CA GLN A 128 -10.13 -19.69 21.97
C GLN A 128 -9.06 -19.90 20.89
N MET A 129 -8.42 -18.83 20.42
CA MET A 129 -7.30 -18.95 19.47
C MET A 129 -6.11 -19.68 20.09
N GLY A 130 -5.82 -19.42 21.38
CA GLY A 130 -4.78 -20.11 22.13
C GLY A 130 -5.05 -21.60 22.27
N ALA A 131 -6.31 -21.99 22.52
CA ALA A 131 -6.72 -23.39 22.58
C ALA A 131 -6.55 -24.11 21.24
N VAL A 132 -6.92 -23.46 20.13
CA VAL A 132 -6.70 -23.99 18.78
C VAL A 132 -5.19 -24.13 18.50
N GLY A 133 -4.40 -23.11 18.82
CA GLY A 133 -2.94 -23.14 18.66
C GLY A 133 -2.29 -24.25 19.49
N ALA A 134 -2.70 -24.42 20.74
CA ALA A 134 -2.23 -25.48 21.62
C ALA A 134 -2.58 -26.87 21.08
N PHE A 135 -3.77 -27.04 20.50
CA PHE A 135 -4.16 -28.28 19.83
C PHE A 135 -3.24 -28.59 18.64
N PHE A 136 -3.01 -27.62 17.76
CA PHE A 136 -2.08 -27.79 16.63
C PHE A 136 -0.66 -28.13 17.09
N ALA A 137 -0.15 -27.42 18.09
CA ALA A 137 1.18 -27.68 18.66
C ALA A 137 1.26 -29.11 19.23
N LYS A 138 0.21 -29.56 19.94
CA LYS A 138 0.14 -30.92 20.47
C LYS A 138 0.10 -31.97 19.35
N VAL A 139 -0.69 -31.76 18.30
CA VAL A 139 -0.76 -32.66 17.14
C VAL A 139 0.62 -32.78 16.48
N VAL A 140 1.27 -31.65 16.21
CA VAL A 140 2.61 -31.64 15.62
C VAL A 140 3.60 -32.36 16.53
N TYR A 141 3.62 -32.05 17.82
CA TYR A 141 4.48 -32.71 18.79
C TYR A 141 4.25 -34.23 18.86
N SER A 142 3.00 -34.68 18.89
CA SER A 142 2.65 -36.11 18.89
C SER A 142 3.10 -36.82 17.61
N ILE A 143 2.99 -36.18 16.43
CA ILE A 143 3.48 -36.73 15.17
C ILE A 143 5.01 -36.88 15.21
N PHE A 144 5.74 -35.85 15.66
CA PHE A 144 7.19 -35.91 15.77
C PHE A 144 7.66 -36.99 16.75
N LEU A 145 6.99 -37.11 17.89
CA LEU A 145 7.31 -38.13 18.89
C LEU A 145 7.05 -39.54 18.35
N GLY A 146 5.94 -39.76 17.65
CA GLY A 146 5.66 -41.02 16.96
C GLY A 146 6.72 -41.37 15.92
N PHE A 147 7.12 -40.39 15.11
CA PHE A 147 8.18 -40.55 14.12
C PHE A 147 9.53 -40.90 14.77
N ALA A 148 9.89 -40.21 15.86
CA ALA A 148 11.11 -40.48 16.61
C ALA A 148 11.13 -41.89 17.21
N ILE A 149 9.99 -42.37 17.73
CA ILE A 149 9.87 -43.76 18.23
C ILE A 149 10.08 -44.75 17.10
N ILE A 150 9.46 -44.54 15.92
CA ILE A 150 9.62 -45.44 14.76
C ILE A 150 11.09 -45.48 14.32
N ILE A 151 11.74 -44.31 14.16
CA ILE A 151 13.17 -44.26 13.81
C ILE A 151 14.00 -45.01 14.84
N ARG A 152 13.77 -44.78 16.13
CA ARG A 152 14.51 -45.45 17.20
C ARG A 152 14.28 -46.96 17.21
N ALA A 153 13.05 -47.41 16.98
CA ALA A 153 12.70 -48.83 16.91
C ALA A 153 13.37 -49.52 15.71
N VAL A 154 13.34 -48.89 14.54
CA VAL A 154 14.06 -49.38 13.36
C VAL A 154 15.56 -49.40 13.63
N ALA A 155 16.14 -48.31 14.13
CA ALA A 155 17.57 -48.22 14.44
C ALA A 155 18.03 -49.28 15.45
N ALA A 156 17.21 -49.60 16.45
CA ALA A 156 17.50 -50.67 17.42
C ALA A 156 17.46 -52.07 16.79
N GLN A 157 16.63 -52.29 15.76
CA GLN A 157 16.58 -53.55 15.01
C GLN A 157 17.69 -53.69 13.97
N VAL A 158 18.37 -52.60 13.58
CA VAL A 158 19.47 -52.60 12.58
C VAL A 158 20.80 -53.16 13.13
N GLN A 159 20.85 -53.67 14.37
CA GLN A 159 22.05 -54.33 14.91
C GLN A 159 22.25 -55.79 14.44
N VAL A 160 21.45 -56.31 13.51
CA VAL A 160 21.65 -57.65 12.93
C VAL A 160 22.01 -57.50 11.45
N GLY A 161 23.19 -58.01 11.08
CA GLY A 161 23.91 -57.67 9.85
C GLY A 161 23.14 -57.93 8.56
N ASP A 162 22.95 -56.87 7.77
CA ASP A 162 23.20 -56.79 6.32
C ASP A 162 22.78 -55.40 5.80
N GLY A 163 23.65 -54.75 5.04
CA GLY A 163 23.64 -53.30 4.75
C GLY A 163 22.51 -52.76 3.88
N TYR A 164 21.46 -53.53 3.60
CA TYR A 164 20.38 -53.14 2.69
C TYR A 164 19.15 -52.53 3.40
N PHE A 165 19.00 -52.70 4.72
CA PHE A 165 17.83 -52.22 5.46
C PHE A 165 17.82 -50.70 5.75
N LEU A 166 18.95 -50.01 5.61
CA LEU A 166 19.04 -48.55 5.81
C LEU A 166 18.53 -47.73 4.61
N PHE A 167 18.50 -48.30 3.41
CA PHE A 167 18.13 -47.58 2.20
C PHE A 167 16.63 -47.28 2.13
N LEU A 168 15.77 -48.19 2.61
CA LEU A 168 14.32 -48.05 2.51
C LEU A 168 13.74 -46.90 3.36
N PRO A 169 14.05 -46.76 4.66
CA PRO A 169 13.59 -45.62 5.45
C PRO A 169 14.24 -44.30 5.02
N ALA A 170 15.51 -44.31 4.60
CA ALA A 170 16.16 -43.13 4.05
C ALA A 170 15.51 -42.68 2.74
N PHE A 171 15.17 -43.61 1.85
CA PHE A 171 14.49 -43.31 0.59
C PHE A 171 13.08 -42.77 0.82
N VAL A 172 12.33 -43.34 1.76
CA VAL A 172 11.00 -42.84 2.14
C VAL A 172 11.10 -41.45 2.78
N GLY A 173 12.09 -41.21 3.64
CA GLY A 173 12.33 -39.90 4.24
C GLY A 173 12.70 -38.83 3.19
N VAL A 174 13.61 -39.16 2.28
CA VAL A 174 14.00 -38.26 1.17
C VAL A 174 12.82 -38.01 0.23
N ALA A 175 12.05 -39.04 -0.12
CA ALA A 175 10.86 -38.89 -0.95
C ALA A 175 9.79 -38.01 -0.27
N PHE A 176 9.59 -38.14 1.04
CA PHE A 176 8.67 -37.31 1.80
C PHE A 176 9.12 -35.85 1.85
N VAL A 177 10.41 -35.59 2.10
CA VAL A 177 10.98 -34.23 2.09
C VAL A 177 10.86 -33.59 0.70
N LEU A 178 11.13 -34.35 -0.38
CA LEU A 178 10.96 -33.88 -1.76
C LEU A 178 9.50 -33.62 -2.12
N PHE A 179 8.56 -34.41 -1.61
CA PHE A 179 7.14 -34.19 -1.84
C PHE A 179 6.65 -32.90 -1.15
N VAL A 180 7.05 -32.70 0.11
CA VAL A 180 6.71 -31.48 0.86
C VAL A 180 7.35 -30.25 0.24
N SER A 181 8.63 -30.31 -0.16
CA SER A 181 9.32 -29.17 -0.77
C SER A 181 8.72 -28.79 -2.13
N ARG A 182 8.35 -29.76 -2.97
CA ARG A 182 7.65 -29.48 -4.25
C ARG A 182 6.28 -28.85 -4.03
N LYS A 183 5.53 -29.29 -3.01
CA LYS A 183 4.20 -28.74 -2.75
C LYS A 183 4.28 -27.31 -2.19
N VAL A 184 5.23 -27.03 -1.29
CA VAL A 184 5.42 -25.70 -0.69
C VAL A 184 6.01 -24.69 -1.69
N LEU A 185 6.95 -25.12 -2.55
CA LEU A 185 7.52 -24.27 -3.60
C LEU A 185 6.57 -24.08 -4.80
N GLY A 186 5.67 -25.03 -5.05
CA GLY A 186 4.66 -24.94 -6.10
C GLY A 186 3.57 -23.89 -5.81
N THR A 187 3.27 -23.62 -4.54
CA THR A 187 2.29 -22.60 -4.12
C THR A 187 2.80 -21.15 -4.16
N GLY A 188 4.08 -20.93 -4.50
CA GLY A 188 4.66 -19.58 -4.63
C GLY A 188 4.75 -19.03 -6.06
N ARG A 189 4.23 -19.78 -7.05
CA ARG A 189 4.12 -19.37 -8.45
C ARG A 189 2.64 -19.44 -8.88
N ALA A 190 1.82 -18.59 -8.31
CA ALA A 190 0.50 -18.23 -8.82
C ALA A 190 0.24 -16.77 -8.42
#